data_AF-A0AAP3DL02-F1
#
_entry.id   AF-A0AAP3DL02-F1
#
_cell.length_a   1.000
_cell.length_b   1.000
_cell.length_c   1.000
_cell.angle_alpha   90.00
_cell.angle_beta   90.00
_cell.angle_gamma   90.00
#
_symmetry.space_group_name_H-M   'P 1'
#
loop_
_entity.id
_entity.type
_entity.pdbx_description
1 polymer ?
#
loop_
_entity_poly.entity_id
_entity_poly.type
_entity_poly.pdbx_seq_one_letter_code
_entity_poly.pdbx_strand_id
1 'polypeptide(L)'
;LQKNPFVSFAGTGTMEVTAGIPLKDGSNGTPTNEDHMKYLEQVELQEFNTIGLISENPTLKSVYVSFVKRLYANEGKYVQLVLADYSLADTDRVISVKNGVILSDGTKLSNIQAVAWVMGATAGALLNQSLTHQRYDDAVDVNPRYTNSQIIEAIKKGEFLFTFTNDKAVVEYDINSFTNYSPEKRQHFSKNRVIRTLDSIANDSKRIFEEYYLGKVDNEDDGRNLYCKEVIKYLDTMQEIGAIQNFNAQTDVKVVAGEQVDGVYAAMWVQPVDSMEKLYLDVRVK
;
A
#
# COMPACT_ATOMS: atom_id res chain seq x y z
N LEU A 1 -37.71 11.85 26.72
CA LEU A 1 -37.30 11.78 25.30
C LEU A 1 -36.14 10.80 25.19
N GLN A 2 -36.05 10.02 24.10
CA GLN A 2 -34.93 9.12 23.85
C GLN A 2 -33.98 9.77 22.84
N LYS A 3 -32.66 9.61 23.05
CA LYS A 3 -31.65 10.06 22.08
C LYS A 3 -31.84 9.37 20.74
N ASN A 4 -31.45 10.03 19.65
CA ASN A 4 -31.38 9.45 18.32
C ASN A 4 -30.03 9.81 17.66
N PRO A 5 -29.72 9.35 16.43
CA PRO A 5 -28.44 9.61 15.77
C PRO A 5 -28.10 11.09 15.53
N PHE A 6 -29.07 12.00 15.62
CA PHE A 6 -28.90 13.42 15.31
C PHE A 6 -28.85 14.29 16.56
N VAL A 7 -29.66 13.96 17.57
CA VAL A 7 -29.81 14.78 18.77
C VAL A 7 -29.82 13.96 20.03
N SER A 8 -29.19 14.51 21.06
CA SER A 8 -29.32 14.06 22.44
C SER A 8 -30.18 15.06 23.20
N PHE A 9 -31.16 14.55 23.94
CA PHE A 9 -32.05 15.38 24.76
C PHE A 9 -31.51 15.46 26.18
N ALA A 10 -31.42 16.67 26.73
CA ALA A 10 -31.03 16.93 28.11
C ALA A 10 -31.97 18.00 28.71
N GLY A 11 -32.06 18.05 30.04
CA GLY A 11 -32.91 18.99 30.78
C GLY A 11 -34.09 18.32 31.49
N THR A 12 -34.79 19.11 32.32
CA THR A 12 -35.97 18.71 33.08
C THR A 12 -37.12 19.69 32.82
N GLY A 13 -38.36 19.27 33.03
CA GLY A 13 -39.54 20.12 32.87
C GLY A 13 -40.57 19.61 31.86
N THR A 14 -41.58 20.44 31.63
CA THR A 14 -42.67 20.18 30.68
C THR A 14 -42.28 20.61 29.27
N MET A 15 -42.71 19.83 28.27
CA MET A 15 -42.47 20.19 26.87
C MET A 15 -43.42 21.31 26.44
N GLU A 16 -42.87 22.30 25.75
CA GLU A 16 -43.63 23.36 25.12
C GLU A 16 -43.69 23.15 23.62
N VAL A 17 -44.85 23.43 23.02
CA VAL A 17 -45.01 23.38 21.58
C VAL A 17 -44.25 24.56 20.97
N THR A 18 -43.31 24.26 20.07
CA THR A 18 -42.56 25.27 19.32
C THR A 18 -42.72 25.03 17.83
N ALA A 19 -42.72 26.10 17.04
CA ALA A 19 -42.75 26.05 15.57
C ALA A 19 -41.43 25.52 14.96
N GLY A 20 -40.38 25.38 15.78
CA GLY A 20 -39.07 24.85 15.39
C GLY A 20 -37.94 25.71 15.95
N ILE A 21 -36.97 25.08 16.60
CA ILE A 21 -35.75 25.73 17.09
C ILE A 21 -34.55 25.04 16.43
N PRO A 22 -33.92 25.65 15.42
CA PRO A 22 -32.72 25.10 14.81
C PRO A 22 -31.58 25.02 15.83
N LEU A 23 -30.79 23.94 15.76
CA LEU A 23 -29.50 23.90 16.44
C LEU A 23 -28.55 24.89 15.77
N LYS A 24 -27.70 25.52 16.58
CA LYS A 24 -26.73 26.54 16.14
C LYS A 24 -25.37 26.26 16.76
N ASP A 25 -24.37 27.04 16.34
CA ASP A 25 -23.02 27.09 16.94
C ASP A 25 -22.15 25.82 16.76
N GLY A 26 -22.54 24.88 15.88
CA GLY A 26 -21.69 23.74 15.51
C GLY A 26 -20.51 24.15 14.61
N SER A 27 -19.32 23.58 14.85
CA SER A 27 -18.11 23.78 14.04
C SER A 27 -17.27 22.50 13.98
N ASN A 28 -16.58 22.27 12.85
CA ASN A 28 -15.75 21.09 12.62
C ASN A 28 -14.33 21.20 13.24
N GLY A 29 -13.92 22.40 13.65
CA GLY A 29 -12.53 22.65 14.07
C GLY A 29 -11.51 22.47 12.93
N THR A 30 -10.23 22.38 13.31
CA THR A 30 -9.11 22.13 12.39
C THR A 30 -8.34 20.91 12.90
N PRO A 31 -8.02 19.91 12.04
CA PRO A 31 -7.19 18.78 12.45
C PRO A 31 -5.85 19.22 13.02
N THR A 32 -5.46 18.60 14.12
CA THR A 32 -4.19 18.85 14.82
C THR A 32 -3.22 17.69 14.61
N ASN A 33 -1.94 17.90 14.95
CA ASN A 33 -0.96 16.80 14.93
C ASN A 33 -1.35 15.67 15.91
N GLU A 34 -2.03 15.99 17.02
CA GLU A 34 -2.50 15.00 17.99
C GLU A 34 -3.58 14.08 17.40
N ASP A 35 -4.45 14.63 16.54
CA ASP A 35 -5.47 13.83 15.85
C ASP A 35 -4.85 12.81 14.90
N HIS A 36 -3.75 13.17 14.23
CA HIS A 36 -2.97 12.23 13.42
C HIS A 36 -2.32 11.13 14.27
N MET A 37 -1.79 11.46 15.45
CA MET A 37 -1.22 10.44 16.35
C MET A 37 -2.30 9.47 16.83
N LYS A 38 -3.46 9.98 17.26
CA LYS A 38 -4.62 9.15 17.64
C LYS A 38 -5.08 8.27 16.48
N TYR A 39 -5.10 8.80 15.25
CA TYR A 39 -5.41 7.99 14.07
C TYR A 39 -4.40 6.86 13.88
N LEU A 40 -3.09 7.12 13.99
CA LEU A 40 -2.06 6.10 13.83
C LEU A 40 -2.15 5.01 14.92
N GLU A 41 -2.47 5.38 16.16
CA GLU A 41 -2.72 4.41 17.24
C GLU A 41 -3.94 3.52 16.95
N GLN A 42 -5.02 4.07 16.39
CA GLN A 42 -6.22 3.31 16.09
C GLN A 42 -6.08 2.45 14.83
N VAL A 43 -5.44 2.97 13.78
CA VAL A 43 -5.28 2.25 12.51
C VAL A 43 -4.32 1.07 12.64
N GLU A 44 -3.34 1.15 13.54
CA GLU A 44 -2.44 0.04 13.85
C GLU A 44 -3.18 -1.21 14.35
N LEU A 45 -4.35 -1.03 14.98
CA LEU A 45 -5.19 -2.13 15.45
C LEU A 45 -6.06 -2.75 14.34
N GLN A 46 -6.01 -2.20 13.12
CA GLN A 46 -6.77 -2.66 11.98
C GLN A 46 -5.89 -3.43 10.99
N GLU A 47 -6.52 -4.26 10.17
CA GLU A 47 -5.89 -4.88 9.00
C GLU A 47 -6.08 -3.96 7.78
N PHE A 48 -4.98 -3.57 7.14
CA PHE A 48 -5.00 -2.70 5.96
C PHE A 48 -3.76 -2.93 5.09
N ASN A 49 -3.85 -2.66 3.80
CA ASN A 49 -2.71 -2.79 2.88
C ASN A 49 -1.98 -1.47 2.64
N THR A 50 -2.73 -0.36 2.62
CA THR A 50 -2.19 0.96 2.31
C THR A 50 -2.67 2.02 3.28
N ILE A 51 -1.79 2.96 3.59
CA ILE A 51 -2.07 4.15 4.36
C ILE A 51 -1.52 5.36 3.61
N GLY A 52 -1.99 6.56 3.90
CA GLY A 52 -1.48 7.77 3.26
C GLY A 52 -1.87 9.03 4.00
N LEU A 53 -1.24 10.11 3.59
CA LEU A 53 -1.39 11.42 4.20
C LEU A 53 -1.72 12.46 3.13
N ILE A 54 -2.94 12.99 3.19
CA ILE A 54 -3.42 14.09 2.34
C ILE A 54 -3.01 15.42 2.99
N SER A 55 -1.70 15.66 3.07
CA SER A 55 -1.13 16.88 3.66
C SER A 55 0.21 17.23 3.03
N GLU A 56 0.51 18.52 2.96
CA GLU A 56 1.83 19.04 2.58
C GLU A 56 2.83 19.05 3.75
N ASN A 57 2.36 18.87 4.99
CA ASN A 57 3.19 19.03 6.20
C ASN A 57 4.34 18.01 6.25
N PRO A 58 5.62 18.44 6.12
CA PRO A 58 6.76 17.53 6.05
C PRO A 58 7.04 16.81 7.38
N THR A 59 6.67 17.42 8.52
CA THR A 59 6.79 16.80 9.84
C THR A 59 5.84 15.61 9.95
N LEU A 60 4.57 15.78 9.53
CA LEU A 60 3.61 14.68 9.52
C LEU A 60 4.02 13.57 8.53
N LYS A 61 4.52 13.94 7.34
CA LYS A 61 5.06 12.94 6.39
C LYS A 61 6.15 12.06 7.03
N SER A 62 7.09 12.66 7.76
CA SER A 62 8.14 11.93 8.48
C SER A 62 7.60 11.00 9.57
N VAL A 63 6.57 11.42 10.29
CA VAL A 63 5.88 10.59 11.29
C VAL A 63 5.26 9.36 10.64
N TYR A 64 4.55 9.52 9.52
CA TYR A 64 3.93 8.40 8.81
C TYR A 64 4.98 7.44 8.22
N VAL A 65 6.10 7.96 7.71
CA VAL A 65 7.22 7.11 7.25
C VAL A 65 7.80 6.29 8.40
N SER A 66 8.03 6.93 9.56
CA SER A 66 8.52 6.22 10.75
C SER A 66 7.54 5.16 11.23
N PHE A 67 6.24 5.46 11.20
CA PHE A 67 5.17 4.54 11.55
C PHE A 67 5.20 3.27 10.68
N VAL A 68 5.17 3.41 9.35
CA VAL A 68 5.18 2.25 8.44
C VAL A 68 6.51 1.47 8.50
N LYS A 69 7.65 2.15 8.67
CA LYS A 69 8.93 1.46 8.87
C LYS A 69 8.96 0.62 10.14
N ARG A 70 8.35 1.10 11.24
CA ARG A 70 8.21 0.34 12.48
C ARG A 70 7.29 -0.85 12.31
N LEU A 71 6.13 -0.69 11.67
CA LEU A 71 5.19 -1.80 11.40
C LEU A 71 5.90 -2.93 10.64
N TYR A 72 6.68 -2.58 9.62
CA TYR A 72 7.47 -3.54 8.85
C TYR A 72 8.56 -4.20 9.69
N ALA A 73 9.40 -3.41 10.38
CA ALA A 73 10.61 -3.91 11.03
C ALA A 73 10.35 -4.65 12.34
N ASN A 74 9.32 -4.25 13.09
CA ASN A 74 9.14 -4.69 14.49
C ASN A 74 7.86 -5.51 14.70
N GLU A 75 6.86 -5.37 13.82
CA GLU A 75 5.55 -6.02 14.00
C GLU A 75 5.23 -7.05 12.92
N GLY A 76 6.05 -7.13 11.88
CA GLY A 76 5.76 -7.98 10.72
C GLY A 76 4.41 -7.64 10.09
N LYS A 77 4.07 -6.35 10.04
CA LYS A 77 2.90 -5.81 9.33
C LYS A 77 3.38 -5.12 8.06
N TYR A 78 3.18 -5.77 6.93
CA TYR A 78 3.70 -5.33 5.64
C TYR A 78 2.64 -4.46 4.93
N VAL A 79 2.84 -3.15 4.95
CA VAL A 79 1.94 -2.14 4.36
C VAL A 79 2.74 -1.10 3.56
N GLN A 80 2.06 -0.43 2.61
CA GLN A 80 2.65 0.67 1.84
C GLN A 80 2.05 2.03 2.23
N LEU A 81 2.92 3.04 2.35
CA LEU A 81 2.55 4.43 2.60
C LEU A 81 2.50 5.21 1.29
N VAL A 82 1.46 6.01 1.07
CA VAL A 82 1.36 6.92 -0.07
C VAL A 82 1.44 8.37 0.41
N LEU A 83 2.41 9.12 -0.13
CA LEU A 83 2.63 10.54 0.18
C LEU A 83 2.77 11.33 -1.12
N ALA A 84 2.39 12.60 -1.10
CA ALA A 84 2.75 13.52 -2.17
C ALA A 84 4.18 14.06 -1.96
N ASP A 85 4.96 14.19 -3.04
CA ASP A 85 6.30 14.81 -3.07
C ASP A 85 7.20 14.42 -1.89
N TYR A 86 7.48 13.12 -1.73
CA TYR A 86 8.28 12.60 -0.63
C TYR A 86 9.23 11.47 -1.07
N SER A 87 9.85 11.61 -2.24
CA SER A 87 10.84 10.66 -2.77
C SER A 87 12.09 10.53 -1.90
N LEU A 88 12.37 11.53 -1.06
CA LEU A 88 13.46 11.50 -0.07
C LEU A 88 13.35 10.34 0.94
N ALA A 89 12.19 9.67 1.04
CA ALA A 89 12.02 8.52 1.91
C ALA A 89 12.91 7.33 1.53
N ASP A 90 13.27 7.22 0.24
CA ASP A 90 14.19 6.23 -0.34
C ASP A 90 13.95 4.80 0.19
N THR A 91 12.72 4.34 0.09
CA THR A 91 12.28 3.05 0.61
C THR A 91 11.18 2.45 -0.24
N ASP A 92 11.16 1.12 -0.27
CA ASP A 92 10.15 0.28 -0.92
C ASP A 92 8.76 0.39 -0.28
N ARG A 93 8.70 1.02 0.90
CA ARG A 93 7.48 1.19 1.68
C ARG A 93 6.73 2.48 1.38
N VAL A 94 7.29 3.40 0.58
CA VAL A 94 6.71 4.73 0.34
C VAL A 94 6.53 4.99 -1.14
N ILE A 95 5.30 5.24 -1.58
CA ILE A 95 4.96 5.72 -2.91
C ILE A 95 4.89 7.25 -2.86
N SER A 96 5.72 7.92 -3.68
CA SER A 96 5.81 9.39 -3.73
C SER A 96 5.09 9.95 -4.95
N VAL A 97 3.87 10.44 -4.78
CA VAL A 97 3.02 11.00 -5.85
C VAL A 97 3.51 12.40 -6.25
N LYS A 98 3.88 12.58 -7.52
CA LYS A 98 4.52 13.79 -8.04
C LYS A 98 3.56 14.86 -8.54
N ASN A 99 2.56 14.47 -9.33
CA ASN A 99 1.58 15.37 -9.92
C ASN A 99 0.16 14.90 -9.64
N GLY A 100 -0.79 15.78 -9.91
CA GLY A 100 -2.21 15.48 -9.82
C GLY A 100 -2.85 15.32 -11.20
N VAL A 101 -4.17 15.42 -11.22
CA VAL A 101 -5.00 15.17 -12.40
C VAL A 101 -6.07 16.24 -12.59
N ILE A 102 -6.67 16.26 -13.78
CA ILE A 102 -7.87 17.04 -14.09
C ILE A 102 -9.00 16.04 -14.37
N LEU A 103 -10.09 16.15 -13.62
CA LEU A 103 -11.28 15.33 -13.77
C LEU A 103 -12.15 15.81 -14.93
N SER A 104 -13.10 14.97 -15.36
CA SER A 104 -13.97 15.24 -16.51
C SER A 104 -14.87 16.46 -16.34
N ASP A 105 -15.19 16.82 -15.10
CA ASP A 105 -15.95 18.04 -14.73
C ASP A 105 -15.08 19.31 -14.70
N GLY A 106 -13.78 19.19 -14.97
CA GLY A 106 -12.81 20.28 -14.92
C GLY A 106 -12.15 20.51 -13.56
N THR A 107 -12.52 19.73 -12.52
CA THR A 107 -11.89 19.78 -11.20
C THR A 107 -10.42 19.41 -11.29
N LYS A 108 -9.55 20.26 -10.76
CA LYS A 108 -8.10 20.01 -10.69
C LYS A 108 -7.76 19.46 -9.32
N LEU A 109 -7.30 18.22 -9.27
CA LEU A 109 -6.75 17.61 -8.08
C LEU A 109 -5.25 17.84 -8.05
N SER A 110 -4.72 18.27 -6.90
CA SER A 110 -3.27 18.29 -6.66
C SER A 110 -2.71 16.88 -6.49
N ASN A 111 -1.39 16.75 -6.49
CA ASN A 111 -0.73 15.49 -6.10
C ASN A 111 -1.10 15.06 -4.68
N ILE A 112 -1.26 16.01 -3.74
CA ILE A 112 -1.71 15.76 -2.37
C ILE A 112 -3.08 15.10 -2.36
N GLN A 113 -4.02 15.57 -3.19
CA GLN A 113 -5.35 14.96 -3.30
C GLN A 113 -5.30 13.63 -4.07
N ALA A 114 -4.42 13.50 -5.07
CA ALA A 114 -4.23 12.27 -5.82
C ALA A 114 -3.70 11.11 -4.97
N VAL A 115 -3.07 11.38 -3.81
CA VAL A 115 -2.74 10.35 -2.80
C VAL A 115 -3.94 9.47 -2.48
N ALA A 116 -5.15 10.03 -2.38
CA ALA A 116 -6.36 9.27 -2.09
C ALA A 116 -6.62 8.17 -3.13
N TRP A 117 -6.52 8.52 -4.41
CA TRP A 117 -6.69 7.57 -5.51
C TRP A 117 -5.56 6.55 -5.54
N VAL A 118 -4.30 6.99 -5.37
CA VAL A 118 -3.14 6.07 -5.41
C VAL A 118 -3.18 5.07 -4.25
N MET A 119 -3.64 5.46 -3.06
CA MET A 119 -3.92 4.52 -1.97
C MET A 119 -4.94 3.46 -2.40
N GLY A 120 -6.12 3.89 -2.89
CA GLY A 120 -7.17 2.98 -3.31
C GLY A 120 -6.75 2.06 -4.45
N ALA A 121 -6.06 2.60 -5.45
CA ALA A 121 -5.54 1.84 -6.59
C ALA A 121 -4.50 0.81 -6.13
N THR A 122 -3.59 1.18 -5.23
CA THR A 122 -2.56 0.26 -4.72
C THR A 122 -3.17 -0.84 -3.85
N ALA A 123 -4.14 -0.52 -2.99
CA ALA A 123 -4.85 -1.52 -2.19
C ALA A 123 -5.73 -2.45 -3.03
N GLY A 124 -6.34 -1.93 -4.11
CA GLY A 124 -7.19 -2.70 -5.01
C GLY A 124 -6.45 -3.49 -6.09
N ALA A 125 -5.13 -3.30 -6.24
CA ALA A 125 -4.35 -3.99 -7.24
C ALA A 125 -4.12 -5.46 -6.85
N LEU A 126 -4.40 -6.37 -7.79
CA LEU A 126 -4.09 -7.78 -7.64
C LEU A 126 -2.57 -8.02 -7.63
N LEU A 127 -2.14 -9.15 -7.05
CA LEU A 127 -0.73 -9.54 -6.94
C LEU A 127 -0.04 -9.68 -8.30
N ASN A 128 -0.80 -10.10 -9.31
CA ASN A 128 -0.34 -10.27 -10.68
C ASN A 128 -0.60 -9.03 -11.58
N GLN A 129 -1.03 -7.90 -11.01
CA GLN A 129 -1.35 -6.68 -11.73
C GLN A 129 -0.41 -5.54 -11.31
N SER A 130 0.17 -4.84 -12.30
CA SER A 130 0.86 -3.56 -12.10
C SER A 130 -0.10 -2.40 -12.37
N LEU A 131 0.07 -1.29 -11.66
CA LEU A 131 -0.65 -0.05 -11.98
C LEU A 131 -0.07 0.66 -13.20
N THR A 132 1.07 0.23 -13.75
CA THR A 132 1.69 0.87 -14.91
C THR A 132 0.70 0.93 -16.09
N HIS A 133 0.52 2.12 -16.65
CA HIS A 133 -0.50 2.45 -17.65
C HIS A 133 -1.96 2.29 -17.21
N GLN A 134 -2.24 2.04 -15.94
CA GLN A 134 -3.61 2.05 -15.41
C GLN A 134 -4.17 3.47 -15.49
N ARG A 135 -5.41 3.57 -15.96
CA ARG A 135 -6.14 4.83 -16.04
C ARG A 135 -6.51 5.32 -14.65
N TYR A 136 -6.31 6.61 -14.40
CA TYR A 136 -6.99 7.30 -13.31
C TYR A 136 -8.46 7.48 -13.70
N ASP A 137 -9.36 6.83 -12.97
CA ASP A 137 -10.81 6.89 -13.24
C ASP A 137 -11.33 8.33 -13.24
N ASP A 138 -12.15 8.67 -14.24
CA ASP A 138 -12.71 10.02 -14.47
C ASP A 138 -11.70 11.13 -14.85
N ALA A 139 -10.39 10.91 -14.71
CA ALA A 139 -9.41 11.90 -15.14
C ALA A 139 -9.27 11.94 -16.67
N VAL A 140 -9.27 13.18 -17.19
CA VAL A 140 -9.16 13.54 -18.60
C VAL A 140 -7.83 14.20 -18.93
N ASP A 141 -7.06 14.65 -17.93
CA ASP A 141 -5.72 15.19 -18.10
C ASP A 141 -4.88 15.06 -16.82
N VAL A 142 -3.59 15.36 -16.89
CA VAL A 142 -2.67 15.45 -15.74
C VAL A 142 -2.23 16.89 -15.51
N ASN A 143 -2.02 17.26 -14.25
CA ASN A 143 -1.60 18.62 -13.91
C ASN A 143 -0.56 18.64 -12.77
N PRO A 144 0.65 19.19 -13.01
CA PRO A 144 1.18 19.62 -14.31
C PRO A 144 1.49 18.42 -15.23
N ARG A 145 1.60 18.69 -16.54
CA ARG A 145 2.26 17.79 -17.50
C ARG A 145 3.77 17.95 -17.43
N TYR A 146 4.49 16.89 -17.77
CA TYR A 146 5.94 16.86 -17.84
C TYR A 146 6.43 16.43 -19.22
N THR A 147 7.60 16.92 -19.61
CA THR A 147 8.30 16.43 -20.82
C THR A 147 8.87 15.03 -20.59
N ASN A 148 9.17 14.29 -21.66
CA ASN A 148 9.78 12.97 -21.55
C ASN A 148 11.07 12.96 -20.71
N SER A 149 11.93 13.96 -20.84
CA SER A 149 13.16 14.07 -20.04
C SER A 149 12.84 14.24 -18.55
N GLN A 150 11.84 15.07 -18.21
CA GLN A 150 11.40 15.27 -16.83
C GLN A 150 10.73 14.01 -16.25
N ILE A 151 9.98 13.26 -17.07
CA ILE A 151 9.39 11.98 -16.70
C ILE A 151 10.50 10.96 -16.37
N ILE A 152 11.51 10.83 -17.24
CA ILE A 152 12.66 9.94 -17.01
C ILE A 152 13.40 10.31 -15.72
N GLU A 153 13.60 11.60 -15.46
CA GLU A 153 14.22 12.07 -14.21
C GLU A 153 13.36 11.75 -12.99
N ALA A 154 12.05 11.90 -13.09
CA ALA A 154 11.11 11.58 -12.02
C ALA A 154 11.15 10.08 -11.67
N ILE A 155 11.11 9.23 -12.68
CA ILE A 155 11.21 7.77 -12.51
C ILE A 155 12.54 7.40 -11.83
N LYS A 156 13.65 8.02 -12.24
CA LYS A 156 14.98 7.79 -11.61
C LYS A 156 15.04 8.23 -10.16
N LYS A 157 14.21 9.20 -9.76
CA LYS A 157 14.09 9.69 -8.38
C LYS A 157 13.06 8.90 -7.55
N GLY A 158 12.47 7.83 -8.09
CA GLY A 158 11.45 7.04 -7.38
C GLY A 158 10.13 7.80 -7.21
N GLU A 159 9.80 8.68 -8.16
CA GLU A 159 8.56 9.45 -8.13
C GLU A 159 7.47 8.76 -8.94
N PHE A 160 6.34 8.45 -8.30
CA PHE A 160 5.13 7.99 -8.95
C PHE A 160 4.44 9.19 -9.61
N LEU A 161 4.18 9.12 -10.92
CA LEU A 161 3.57 10.22 -11.65
C LEU A 161 2.54 9.74 -12.67
N PHE A 162 1.61 10.64 -12.97
CA PHE A 162 0.63 10.47 -14.03
C PHE A 162 1.12 11.12 -15.32
N THR A 163 0.85 10.49 -16.46
CA THR A 163 1.06 11.03 -17.80
C THR A 163 -0.23 11.02 -18.60
N PHE A 164 -0.31 11.91 -19.59
CA PHE A 164 -1.44 11.97 -20.50
C PHE A 164 -1.09 11.22 -21.79
N THR A 165 -1.74 10.06 -22.00
CA THR A 165 -1.51 9.19 -23.15
C THR A 165 -2.85 8.66 -23.65
N ASN A 166 -3.06 8.65 -24.98
CA ASN A 166 -4.30 8.16 -25.61
C ASN A 166 -5.58 8.77 -25.01
N ASP A 167 -5.58 10.10 -24.85
CA ASP A 167 -6.69 10.90 -24.31
C ASP A 167 -7.11 10.54 -22.88
N LYS A 168 -6.18 10.01 -22.08
CA LYS A 168 -6.42 9.57 -20.71
C LYS A 168 -5.23 9.93 -19.81
N ALA A 169 -5.52 10.28 -18.56
CA ALA A 169 -4.52 10.29 -17.50
C ALA A 169 -4.26 8.85 -17.05
N VAL A 170 -2.99 8.43 -17.11
CA VAL A 170 -2.55 7.08 -16.74
C VAL A 170 -1.36 7.17 -15.80
N VAL A 171 -1.15 6.14 -14.99
CA VAL A 171 0.07 5.95 -14.22
C VAL A 171 1.23 5.65 -15.18
N GLU A 172 2.34 6.38 -15.07
CA GLU A 172 3.49 6.17 -15.95
C GLU A 172 4.26 4.91 -15.59
N TYR A 173 4.57 4.73 -14.31
CA TYR A 173 5.19 3.52 -13.76
C TYR A 173 4.70 3.28 -12.33
N ASP A 174 4.36 2.04 -12.02
CA ASP A 174 3.99 1.61 -10.68
C ASP A 174 5.23 1.37 -9.80
N ILE A 175 5.82 2.48 -9.33
CA ILE A 175 7.05 2.49 -8.55
C ILE A 175 6.89 3.14 -7.17
N ASN A 176 7.81 2.81 -6.26
CA ASN A 176 7.97 3.46 -4.97
C ASN A 176 9.24 4.34 -4.96
N SER A 177 9.51 4.96 -3.81
CA SER A 177 10.61 5.89 -3.59
C SER A 177 12.00 5.26 -3.55
N PHE A 178 12.12 3.93 -3.56
CA PHE A 178 13.42 3.27 -3.43
C PHE A 178 14.29 3.46 -4.67
N THR A 179 15.46 4.06 -4.46
CA THR A 179 16.44 4.35 -5.52
C THR A 179 17.86 3.92 -5.16
N ASN A 180 18.18 3.76 -3.87
CA ASN A 180 19.50 3.36 -3.41
C ASN A 180 19.71 1.83 -3.49
N TYR A 181 19.88 1.33 -4.72
CA TYR A 181 20.07 -0.08 -5.00
C TYR A 181 21.41 -0.61 -4.49
N SER A 182 21.39 -1.80 -3.89
CA SER A 182 22.58 -2.53 -3.43
C SER A 182 22.61 -3.96 -4.02
N PRO A 183 23.71 -4.72 -3.85
CA PRO A 183 23.76 -6.12 -4.25
C PRO A 183 22.64 -6.99 -3.68
N GLU A 184 22.24 -6.69 -2.44
CA GLU A 184 21.23 -7.38 -1.64
C GLU A 184 19.82 -6.89 -1.96
N LYS A 185 19.67 -5.61 -2.32
CA LYS A 185 18.39 -4.97 -2.63
C LYS A 185 18.42 -4.26 -3.97
N ARG A 186 18.05 -4.99 -5.02
CA ARG A 186 18.13 -4.54 -6.42
C ARG A 186 16.90 -3.75 -6.85
N GLN A 187 16.91 -3.31 -8.11
CA GLN A 187 15.85 -2.50 -8.73
C GLN A 187 14.44 -3.12 -8.66
N HIS A 188 14.28 -4.44 -8.59
CA HIS A 188 12.95 -5.04 -8.48
C HIS A 188 12.20 -4.59 -7.20
N PHE A 189 12.91 -4.18 -6.14
CA PHE A 189 12.27 -3.61 -4.94
C PHE A 189 11.68 -2.22 -5.15
N SER A 190 12.00 -1.53 -6.26
CA SER A 190 11.33 -0.26 -6.58
C SER A 190 9.99 -0.44 -7.32
N LYS A 191 9.61 -1.68 -7.65
CA LYS A 191 8.36 -2.01 -8.36
C LYS A 191 7.27 -2.41 -7.38
N ASN A 192 6.13 -1.71 -7.38
CA ASN A 192 5.09 -2.00 -6.38
C ASN A 192 4.38 -3.33 -6.61
N ARG A 193 4.28 -3.85 -7.84
CA ARG A 193 3.78 -5.22 -8.08
C ARG A 193 4.61 -6.27 -7.33
N VAL A 194 5.94 -6.12 -7.37
CA VAL A 194 6.88 -6.98 -6.65
C VAL A 194 6.66 -6.84 -5.14
N ILE A 195 6.58 -5.61 -4.64
CA ILE A 195 6.33 -5.35 -3.21
C ILE A 195 4.99 -5.94 -2.75
N ARG A 196 3.89 -5.73 -3.49
CA ARG A 196 2.58 -6.31 -3.19
C ARG A 196 2.64 -7.84 -3.10
N THR A 197 3.35 -8.48 -4.02
CA THR A 197 3.53 -9.95 -4.02
C THR A 197 4.29 -10.42 -2.78
N LEU A 198 5.43 -9.79 -2.47
CA LEU A 198 6.24 -10.15 -1.30
C LEU A 198 5.49 -9.89 0.02
N ASP A 199 4.83 -8.74 0.13
CA ASP A 199 4.10 -8.33 1.33
C ASP A 199 2.90 -9.25 1.58
N SER A 200 2.19 -9.66 0.52
CA SER A 200 1.07 -10.60 0.65
C SER A 200 1.56 -11.99 1.02
N ILE A 201 2.70 -12.44 0.47
CA ILE A 201 3.29 -13.72 0.89
C ILE A 201 3.63 -13.69 2.39
N ALA A 202 4.24 -12.61 2.87
CA ALA A 202 4.61 -12.48 4.28
C ALA A 202 3.38 -12.37 5.20
N ASN A 203 2.44 -11.49 4.88
CA ASN A 203 1.22 -11.27 5.67
C ASN A 203 0.36 -12.55 5.72
N ASP A 204 0.11 -13.21 4.59
CA ASP A 204 -0.72 -14.41 4.55
C ASP A 204 -0.05 -15.61 5.23
N SER A 205 1.26 -15.79 5.05
CA SER A 205 1.98 -16.87 5.75
C SER A 205 1.92 -16.67 7.26
N LYS A 206 2.11 -15.43 7.74
CA LYS A 206 1.96 -15.08 9.15
C LYS A 206 0.53 -15.35 9.64
N ARG A 207 -0.49 -14.90 8.90
CA ARG A 207 -1.90 -15.11 9.24
C ARG A 207 -2.25 -16.59 9.31
N ILE A 208 -1.81 -17.40 8.32
CA ILE A 208 -2.01 -18.85 8.32
C ILE A 208 -1.37 -19.48 9.56
N PHE A 209 -0.14 -19.08 9.89
CA PHE A 209 0.55 -19.56 11.09
C PHE A 209 -0.21 -19.21 12.37
N GLU A 210 -0.60 -17.95 12.56
CA GLU A 210 -1.34 -17.46 13.73
C GLU A 210 -2.71 -18.13 13.88
N GLU A 211 -3.42 -18.32 12.76
CA GLU A 211 -4.78 -18.85 12.76
C GLU A 211 -4.82 -20.36 12.96
N TYR A 212 -3.89 -21.12 12.39
CA TYR A 212 -3.98 -22.59 12.35
C TYR A 212 -2.91 -23.34 13.16
N TYR A 213 -1.75 -22.72 13.44
CA TYR A 213 -0.59 -23.43 14.01
C TYR A 213 -0.15 -22.89 15.37
N LEU A 214 -0.17 -21.56 15.56
CA LEU A 214 0.32 -20.91 16.77
C LEU A 214 -0.43 -21.41 18.02
N GLY A 215 0.32 -22.04 18.92
CA GLY A 215 -0.21 -22.62 20.17
C GLY A 215 -1.15 -23.82 19.98
N LYS A 216 -1.30 -24.32 18.74
CA LYS A 216 -2.23 -25.40 18.37
C LYS A 216 -1.53 -26.66 17.85
N VAL A 217 -0.32 -26.49 17.30
CA VAL A 217 0.49 -27.57 16.72
C VAL A 217 1.83 -27.61 17.43
N ASP A 218 2.28 -28.81 17.81
CA ASP A 218 3.54 -29.02 18.50
C ASP A 218 4.75 -28.66 17.63
N ASN A 219 5.78 -28.05 18.23
CA ASN A 219 7.03 -27.71 17.54
C ASN A 219 7.96 -28.92 17.41
N GLU A 220 7.45 -29.97 16.76
CA GLU A 220 8.19 -31.16 16.36
C GLU A 220 8.26 -31.27 14.83
N ASP A 221 8.99 -32.28 14.31
CA ASP A 221 9.23 -32.39 12.87
C ASP A 221 7.92 -32.47 12.07
N ASP A 222 6.94 -33.23 12.54
CA ASP A 222 5.64 -33.37 11.88
C ASP A 222 4.84 -32.06 11.88
N GLY A 223 4.83 -31.33 12.99
CA GLY A 223 4.18 -30.03 13.09
C GLY A 223 4.78 -28.98 12.16
N ARG A 224 6.12 -28.90 12.11
CA ARG A 224 6.83 -28.02 11.17
C ARG A 224 6.60 -28.41 9.72
N ASN A 225 6.59 -29.71 9.42
CA ASN A 225 6.31 -30.22 8.08
C ASN A 225 4.86 -29.93 7.66
N LEU A 226 3.90 -29.92 8.59
CA LEU A 226 2.52 -29.55 8.30
C LEU A 226 2.41 -28.07 7.89
N TYR A 227 3.07 -27.16 8.60
CA TYR A 227 3.11 -25.74 8.22
C TYR A 227 3.85 -25.53 6.89
N CYS A 228 4.98 -26.23 6.70
CA CYS A 228 5.75 -26.20 5.45
C CYS A 228 4.88 -26.57 4.23
N LYS A 229 4.08 -27.63 4.34
CA LYS A 229 3.16 -28.06 3.27
C LYS A 229 2.09 -27.02 2.96
N GLU A 230 1.54 -26.34 3.96
CA GLU A 230 0.53 -25.30 3.73
C GLU A 230 1.14 -24.07 3.05
N VAL A 231 2.34 -23.66 3.45
CA VAL A 231 3.10 -22.59 2.78
C VAL A 231 3.42 -22.97 1.33
N ILE A 232 3.88 -24.20 1.07
CA ILE A 232 4.14 -24.69 -0.29
C ILE A 232 2.88 -24.58 -1.15
N LYS A 233 1.73 -25.08 -0.67
CA LYS A 233 0.46 -25.03 -1.39
C LYS A 233 0.01 -23.60 -1.69
N TYR A 234 0.23 -22.68 -0.74
CA TYR A 234 -0.04 -21.27 -0.93
C TYR A 234 0.86 -20.65 -2.01
N LEU A 235 2.16 -20.94 -2.00
CA LEU A 235 3.09 -20.46 -3.03
C LEU A 235 2.84 -21.09 -4.41
N ASP A 236 2.43 -22.36 -4.47
CA ASP A 236 1.97 -22.98 -5.72
C ASP A 236 0.75 -22.23 -6.29
N THR A 237 -0.21 -21.86 -5.45
CA THR A 237 -1.37 -21.03 -5.87
C THR A 237 -0.90 -19.67 -6.40
N MET A 238 0.09 -19.05 -5.77
CA MET A 238 0.68 -17.79 -6.25
C MET A 238 1.37 -17.93 -7.60
N GLN A 239 2.01 -19.08 -7.85
CA GLN A 239 2.60 -19.40 -9.14
C GLN A 239 1.52 -19.63 -10.21
N GLU A 240 0.45 -20.36 -9.89
CA GLU A 240 -0.67 -20.63 -10.81
C GLU A 240 -1.36 -19.35 -11.31
N ILE A 241 -1.50 -18.34 -10.45
CA ILE A 241 -2.08 -17.03 -10.83
C ILE A 241 -1.06 -16.10 -11.51
N GLY A 242 0.19 -16.53 -11.68
CA GLY A 242 1.26 -15.74 -12.30
C GLY A 242 1.76 -14.58 -11.45
N ALA A 243 1.63 -14.65 -10.12
CA ALA A 243 2.23 -13.68 -9.20
C ALA A 243 3.73 -13.96 -9.00
N ILE A 244 4.11 -15.24 -8.94
CA ILE A 244 5.51 -15.70 -8.88
C ILE A 244 5.81 -16.70 -10.02
N GLN A 245 7.08 -17.00 -10.24
CA GLN A 245 7.56 -17.98 -11.23
C GLN A 245 8.75 -18.77 -10.68
N ASN A 246 9.07 -19.88 -11.33
CA ASN A 246 10.20 -20.75 -11.01
C ASN A 246 10.21 -21.27 -9.56
N PHE A 247 9.05 -21.36 -8.92
CA PHE A 247 8.93 -21.91 -7.57
C PHE A 247 9.09 -23.43 -7.60
N ASN A 248 10.00 -23.94 -6.77
CA ASN A 248 10.23 -25.35 -6.54
C ASN A 248 9.96 -25.72 -5.08
N ALA A 249 8.84 -26.41 -4.86
CA ALA A 249 8.39 -26.90 -3.56
C ALA A 249 9.45 -27.69 -2.77
N GLN A 250 10.44 -28.31 -3.42
CA GLN A 250 11.47 -29.11 -2.74
C GLN A 250 12.61 -28.28 -2.15
N THR A 251 12.88 -27.10 -2.72
CA THR A 251 14.08 -26.30 -2.38
C THR A 251 13.76 -24.92 -1.86
N ASP A 252 12.58 -24.40 -2.18
CA ASP A 252 12.27 -22.97 -2.04
C ASP A 252 11.45 -22.65 -0.79
N VAL A 253 11.13 -23.65 0.03
CA VAL A 253 10.54 -23.48 1.35
C VAL A 253 11.31 -24.31 2.35
N LYS A 254 11.69 -23.68 3.46
CA LYS A 254 12.33 -24.35 4.60
C LYS A 254 11.65 -23.91 5.88
N VAL A 255 11.11 -24.86 6.65
CA VAL A 255 10.58 -24.62 7.99
C VAL A 255 11.36 -25.50 8.97
N VAL A 256 12.01 -24.86 9.94
CA VAL A 256 12.85 -25.54 10.95
C VAL A 256 12.59 -24.97 12.34
N ALA A 257 13.08 -25.65 13.37
CA ALA A 257 13.05 -25.11 14.73
C ALA A 257 13.80 -23.77 14.79
N GLY A 258 13.23 -22.82 15.52
CA GLY A 258 13.86 -21.54 15.83
C GLY A 258 14.91 -21.68 16.94
N GLU A 259 15.49 -20.54 17.33
CA GLU A 259 16.49 -20.50 18.42
C GLU A 259 15.88 -20.85 19.78
N GLN A 260 14.63 -20.45 20.01
CA GLN A 260 13.86 -20.79 21.20
C GLN A 260 13.05 -22.06 20.96
N VAL A 261 12.77 -22.82 22.02
CA VAL A 261 12.08 -24.12 21.95
C VAL A 261 10.67 -24.01 21.38
N ASP A 262 10.03 -22.86 21.54
CA ASP A 262 8.71 -22.50 21.01
C ASP A 262 8.79 -21.72 19.69
N GLY A 263 10.01 -21.48 19.17
CA GLY A 263 10.23 -20.76 17.92
C GLY A 263 10.20 -21.68 16.70
N VAL A 264 9.68 -21.14 15.59
CA VAL A 264 9.75 -21.75 14.25
C VAL A 264 10.38 -20.73 13.30
N TYR A 265 11.38 -21.17 12.53
CA TYR A 265 12.00 -20.37 11.48
C TYR A 265 11.53 -20.85 10.11
N ALA A 266 10.92 -19.95 9.34
CA ALA A 266 10.51 -20.20 7.97
C ALA A 266 11.30 -19.32 7.01
N ALA A 267 11.90 -19.93 5.98
CA ALA A 267 12.53 -19.24 4.86
C ALA A 267 11.83 -19.63 3.56
N MET A 268 11.61 -18.64 2.71
CA MET A 268 10.93 -18.77 1.42
C MET A 268 11.77 -18.08 0.35
N TRP A 269 12.03 -18.76 -0.76
CA TRP A 269 12.74 -18.21 -1.92
C TRP A 269 11.75 -18.06 -3.06
N VAL A 270 11.31 -16.83 -3.31
CA VAL A 270 10.28 -16.56 -4.33
C VAL A 270 10.82 -15.61 -5.38
N GLN A 271 10.39 -15.81 -6.63
CA GLN A 271 10.70 -14.92 -7.74
C GLN A 271 9.41 -14.30 -8.28
N PRO A 272 9.04 -13.08 -7.84
CA PRO A 272 7.88 -12.37 -8.38
C PRO A 272 7.97 -12.17 -9.89
N VAL A 273 6.82 -12.26 -10.57
CA VAL A 273 6.69 -11.89 -11.98
C VAL A 273 6.53 -10.37 -12.06
N ASP A 274 7.24 -9.74 -12.99
CA ASP A 274 7.10 -8.31 -13.28
C ASP A 274 6.40 -8.10 -14.64
N SER A 275 6.00 -6.86 -14.91
CA SER A 275 5.23 -6.49 -16.09
C SER A 275 6.13 -6.10 -17.27
N MET A 276 5.68 -6.32 -18.51
CA MET A 276 6.36 -5.80 -19.70
C MET A 276 6.12 -4.30 -19.82
N GLU A 277 7.05 -3.49 -19.29
CA GLU A 277 6.89 -2.03 -19.25
C GLU A 277 7.82 -1.28 -20.22
N LYS A 278 8.80 -1.99 -20.82
CA LYS A 278 9.71 -1.43 -21.82
C LYS A 278 9.75 -2.33 -23.04
N LEU A 279 9.70 -1.71 -24.21
CA LEU A 279 9.81 -2.38 -25.50
C LEU A 279 10.94 -1.74 -26.31
N TYR A 280 11.98 -2.52 -26.62
CA TYR A 280 13.05 -2.14 -27.54
C TYR A 280 12.78 -2.85 -28.88
N LEU A 281 12.52 -2.07 -29.94
CA LEU A 281 12.23 -2.60 -31.28
C LEU A 281 13.36 -2.27 -32.24
N ASP A 282 13.82 -3.29 -32.97
CA ASP A 282 14.68 -3.16 -34.15
C ASP A 282 13.93 -3.72 -35.35
N VAL A 283 13.52 -2.85 -36.28
CA VAL A 283 12.80 -3.22 -37.50
C VAL A 283 13.75 -3.05 -38.68
N ARG A 284 14.14 -4.17 -39.29
CA ARG A 284 15.06 -4.18 -40.43
C ARG A 284 14.33 -4.49 -41.72
N VAL A 285 14.73 -3.80 -42.80
CA VAL A 285 14.29 -4.12 -44.16
C VAL A 285 15.01 -5.40 -44.60
N LYS A 286 14.26 -6.34 -45.18
CA LYS A 286 14.79 -7.60 -45.72
C LYS A 286 15.67 -7.36 -46.94
#